data_AF-A0A7K9S5J8-F1
#
_entry.id   AF-A0A7K9S5J8-F1
#
_cell.length_a   1.000
_cell.length_b   1.000
_cell.length_c   1.000
_cell.angle_alpha   90.00
_cell.angle_beta   90.00
_cell.angle_gamma   90.00
#
_symmetry.space_group_name_H-M   'P 1'
#
loop_
_entity.id
_entity.type
_entity.pdbx_description
1 polymer ?
#
loop_
_entity_poly.entity_id
_entity_poly.type
_entity_poly.pdbx_seq_one_letter_code
_entity_poly.pdbx_strand_id
1 'polypeptide(L)'
;LLLLVLCCPTPLTAVAVTGPGLVTVEHGSSLEVSCSYRPRYKLNSKYWCRKNFLFCLSYIIQTDGTEVTVTRDRVSIRDNHTANSFTVTLSSVTPEDAGHYACGVKRKLRRNPGHSIKVM
;
A
#
# COMPACT_ATOMS: atom_id res chain seq x y z
N LEU A 1 33.64 -24.23 -17.91
CA LEU A 1 32.59 -23.38 -18.50
C LEU A 1 31.42 -23.31 -17.52
N LEU A 2 31.17 -22.09 -17.03
CA LEU A 2 30.02 -21.54 -16.28
C LEU A 2 29.10 -22.50 -15.50
N LEU A 3 29.18 -22.39 -14.17
CA LEU A 3 28.32 -23.02 -13.17
C LEU A 3 26.84 -22.67 -13.39
N LEU A 4 26.00 -23.70 -13.47
CA LEU A 4 24.55 -23.62 -13.35
C LEU A 4 24.18 -23.06 -11.97
N VAL A 5 23.97 -21.75 -11.86
CA VAL A 5 23.21 -21.19 -10.73
C VAL A 5 21.73 -21.33 -11.08
N LEU A 6 21.22 -22.56 -11.03
CA LEU A 6 19.80 -22.82 -10.86
C LEU A 6 19.42 -22.52 -9.40
N CYS A 7 19.53 -21.24 -9.03
CA CYS A 7 18.88 -20.72 -7.84
C CYS A 7 17.78 -19.78 -8.32
N CYS A 8 16.77 -20.34 -8.97
CA CYS A 8 15.45 -19.75 -8.89
C CYS A 8 14.73 -20.53 -7.79
N PRO A 9 14.89 -20.16 -6.50
CA PRO A 9 13.94 -20.61 -5.51
C PRO A 9 12.64 -20.00 -5.97
N THR A 10 11.80 -20.79 -6.63
CA THR A 10 10.44 -20.36 -6.96
C THR A 10 9.87 -19.76 -5.67
N PRO A 11 9.51 -18.46 -5.63
CA PRO A 11 9.01 -17.91 -4.39
C PRO A 11 7.59 -18.45 -4.22
N LEU A 12 7.49 -19.54 -3.47
CA LEU A 12 6.26 -20.26 -3.15
C LEU A 12 5.25 -19.40 -2.38
N THR A 13 5.58 -18.15 -2.03
CA THR A 13 4.63 -17.11 -1.64
C THR A 13 5.02 -15.77 -2.25
N ALA A 14 4.68 -15.62 -3.50
CA ALA A 14 4.93 -14.44 -4.26
C ALA A 14 4.08 -13.25 -3.71
N VAL A 15 4.62 -12.46 -2.77
CA VAL A 15 3.93 -11.37 -2.05
C VAL A 15 3.29 -10.40 -3.04
N ALA A 16 2.01 -10.08 -2.81
CA ALA A 16 1.18 -9.34 -3.77
C ALA A 16 1.40 -7.82 -3.74
N VAL A 17 1.62 -7.27 -2.54
CA VAL A 17 1.81 -5.84 -2.25
C VAL A 17 2.93 -5.70 -1.24
N THR A 18 3.84 -4.76 -1.44
CA THR A 18 4.99 -4.47 -0.58
C THR A 18 5.08 -2.97 -0.33
N GLY A 19 5.51 -2.56 0.86
CA GLY A 19 5.71 -1.16 1.23
C GLY A 19 6.68 -1.06 2.42
N PRO A 20 6.79 0.11 3.06
CA PRO A 20 7.57 0.25 4.30
C PRO A 20 6.89 -0.51 5.44
N GLY A 21 7.67 -1.11 6.36
CA GLY A 21 7.11 -1.74 7.57
C GLY A 21 6.80 -0.74 8.69
N LEU A 22 7.62 0.31 8.79
CA LEU A 22 7.53 1.39 9.77
C LEU A 22 7.80 2.72 9.05
N VAL A 23 7.01 3.73 9.39
CA VAL A 23 7.25 5.11 8.96
C VAL A 23 7.15 6.02 10.19
N THR A 24 8.17 6.84 10.38
CA THR A 24 8.20 7.87 11.42
C THR A 24 8.00 9.23 10.78
N VAL A 25 7.13 10.07 11.34
CA VAL A 25 6.81 11.39 10.78
C VAL A 25 6.65 12.43 11.87
N GLU A 26 7.16 13.63 11.64
CA GLU A 26 7.05 14.73 12.59
C GLU A 26 5.63 15.31 12.65
N HIS A 27 5.25 15.77 13.83
CA HIS A 27 3.98 16.47 14.04
C HIS A 27 3.86 17.70 13.12
N GLY A 28 2.73 17.83 12.45
CA GLY A 28 2.43 18.91 11.51
C GLY A 28 2.99 18.70 10.09
N SER A 29 3.91 17.75 9.89
CA SER A 29 4.49 17.42 8.58
C SER A 29 3.56 16.54 7.74
N SER A 30 3.97 16.24 6.51
CA SER A 30 3.25 15.33 5.62
C SER A 30 3.89 13.96 5.58
N LEU A 31 3.08 12.92 5.76
CA LEU A 31 3.45 11.53 5.58
C LEU A 31 3.28 11.13 4.10
N GLU A 32 4.29 10.48 3.52
CA GLU A 32 4.19 9.84 2.21
C GLU A 32 4.52 8.35 2.32
N VAL A 33 3.61 7.51 1.83
CA VAL A 33 3.75 6.05 1.83
C VAL A 33 3.63 5.53 0.41
N SER A 34 4.71 4.93 -0.09
CA SER A 34 4.73 4.26 -1.39
C SER A 34 4.59 2.75 -1.23
N CYS A 35 3.66 2.17 -1.98
CA CYS A 35 3.42 0.73 -2.00
C CYS A 35 3.47 0.17 -3.42
N SER A 36 4.33 -0.82 -3.63
CA SER A 36 4.45 -1.56 -4.88
C SER A 36 3.51 -2.76 -4.92
N TYR A 37 3.04 -3.12 -6.11
CA TYR A 37 2.17 -4.27 -6.33
C TYR A 37 2.59 -5.05 -7.56
N ARG A 38 2.17 -6.31 -7.64
CA ARG A 38 2.44 -7.13 -8.83
C ARG A 38 1.67 -6.63 -10.05
N PRO A 39 2.24 -6.68 -11.27
CA PRO A 39 1.60 -6.17 -12.49
C PRO A 39 0.17 -6.68 -12.76
N ARG A 40 -0.15 -7.92 -12.35
CA ARG A 40 -1.52 -8.48 -12.43
C ARG A 40 -2.60 -7.69 -11.68
N TYR A 41 -2.21 -6.81 -10.76
CA TYR A 41 -3.10 -5.94 -9.99
C TYR A 41 -3.15 -4.50 -10.51
N LYS A 42 -2.59 -4.23 -11.69
CA LYS A 42 -2.54 -2.90 -12.31
C LYS A 42 -3.90 -2.21 -12.28
N LEU A 43 -4.93 -2.87 -12.81
CA LEU A 43 -6.29 -2.30 -12.92
C LEU A 43 -7.18 -2.53 -11.69
N ASN A 44 -6.62 -3.05 -10.58
CA ASN A 44 -7.38 -3.20 -9.33
C ASN A 44 -7.36 -1.89 -8.55
N SER A 45 -8.47 -1.52 -7.90
CA SER A 45 -8.47 -0.42 -6.92
C SER A 45 -7.36 -0.57 -5.90
N LYS A 46 -6.61 0.51 -5.67
CA LYS A 46 -5.63 0.62 -4.59
C LYS A 46 -6.32 1.23 -3.38
N TYR A 47 -5.90 0.87 -2.17
CA TYR A 47 -6.54 1.40 -0.97
C TYR A 47 -5.56 1.67 0.15
N TRP A 48 -5.98 2.55 1.05
CA TRP A 48 -5.41 2.79 2.37
C TRP A 48 -6.47 2.55 3.44
N CYS A 49 -6.13 1.80 4.48
CA CYS A 49 -7.05 1.47 5.57
C CYS A 49 -6.35 1.57 6.92
N ARG A 50 -7.11 1.88 7.97
CA ARG A 50 -6.66 1.66 9.35
C ARG A 50 -6.92 0.20 9.70
N LYS A 51 -5.92 -0.47 10.27
CA LYS A 51 -6.05 -1.87 10.71
C LYS A 51 -6.64 -1.92 12.11
N ASN A 52 -7.52 -2.89 12.32
CA ASN A 52 -7.80 -3.42 13.66
C ASN A 52 -7.31 -4.87 13.70
N PHE A 53 -6.32 -5.16 14.54
CA PHE A 53 -5.58 -6.43 14.54
C PHE A 53 -5.03 -6.79 13.14
N LEU A 54 -5.66 -7.76 12.45
CA LEU A 54 -5.20 -8.30 11.17
C LEU A 54 -6.10 -7.92 9.97
N PHE A 55 -7.10 -7.06 10.17
CA PHE A 55 -8.08 -6.73 9.13
C PHE A 55 -8.23 -5.23 8.89
N CYS A 56 -8.50 -4.87 7.63
CA CYS A 56 -9.01 -3.54 7.27
C CYS A 56 -10.50 -3.51 7.59
N LEU A 57 -10.88 -2.80 8.65
CA LEU A 57 -12.30 -2.60 8.98
C LEU A 57 -12.89 -1.37 8.29
N SER A 58 -12.09 -0.31 8.12
CA SER A 58 -12.52 0.93 7.47
C SER A 58 -11.48 1.37 6.44
N TYR A 59 -11.93 1.47 5.19
CA TYR A 59 -11.14 2.06 4.11
C TYR A 59 -11.18 3.58 4.23
N ILE A 60 -10.01 4.18 4.43
CA ILE A 60 -9.86 5.63 4.52
C ILE A 60 -10.05 6.25 3.14
N ILE A 61 -9.33 5.70 2.15
CA ILE A 61 -9.36 6.14 0.77
C ILE A 61 -9.04 4.98 -0.18
N GLN A 62 -9.55 5.04 -1.40
CA GLN A 62 -9.25 4.07 -2.46
C GLN A 62 -9.35 4.71 -3.85
N THR A 63 -8.58 4.18 -4.81
CA THR A 63 -8.77 4.46 -6.24
C THR A 63 -9.87 3.57 -6.82
N ASP A 64 -10.31 3.87 -8.04
CA ASP A 64 -11.24 3.04 -8.83
C ASP A 64 -10.51 2.11 -9.82
N GLY A 65 -9.18 1.99 -9.70
CA GLY A 65 -8.33 1.24 -10.63
C GLY A 65 -7.78 2.11 -11.77
N THR A 66 -8.03 3.42 -11.75
CA THR A 66 -7.38 4.41 -12.61
C THR A 66 -6.21 5.11 -11.89
N GLU A 67 -5.46 5.92 -12.63
CA GLU A 67 -4.35 6.75 -12.10
C GLU A 67 -4.81 8.15 -11.65
N VAL A 68 -6.12 8.41 -11.66
CA VAL A 68 -6.67 9.67 -11.15
C VAL A 68 -6.40 9.77 -9.66
N THR A 69 -5.82 10.89 -9.22
CA THR A 69 -5.63 11.18 -7.80
C THR A 69 -6.98 11.29 -7.12
N VAL A 70 -7.21 10.50 -6.08
CA VAL A 70 -8.37 10.62 -5.20
C VAL A 70 -7.90 11.32 -3.93
N THR A 71 -8.63 12.35 -3.51
CA THR A 71 -8.37 13.08 -2.27
C THR A 71 -9.63 13.09 -1.41
N ARG A 72 -9.46 12.84 -0.11
CA ARG A 72 -10.50 12.93 0.90
C ARG A 72 -9.90 13.51 2.17
N ASP A 73 -10.42 14.65 2.61
CA ASP A 73 -9.91 15.39 3.76
C ASP A 73 -8.40 15.66 3.63
N ARG A 74 -7.60 15.21 4.60
CA ARG A 74 -6.14 15.33 4.63
C ARG A 74 -5.40 14.21 3.88
N VAL A 75 -6.12 13.26 3.27
CA VAL A 75 -5.54 12.06 2.67
C VAL A 75 -5.70 12.07 1.16
N SER A 76 -4.64 11.77 0.42
CA SER A 76 -4.71 11.49 -1.01
C SER A 76 -4.09 10.14 -1.36
N ILE A 77 -4.54 9.56 -2.47
CA ILE A 77 -3.99 8.34 -3.04
C ILE A 77 -3.90 8.48 -4.56
N ARG A 78 -2.78 8.06 -5.13
CA ARG A 78 -2.55 8.07 -6.57
C ARG A 78 -1.81 6.81 -7.00
N ASP A 79 -2.33 6.14 -8.01
CA ASP A 79 -1.69 4.99 -8.65
C ASP A 79 -0.72 5.41 -9.75
N ASN A 80 0.27 4.57 -10.01
CA ASN A 80 1.20 4.66 -11.12
C ASN A 80 1.35 3.28 -11.76
N HIS A 81 0.67 3.08 -12.87
CA HIS A 81 0.64 1.83 -13.63
C HIS A 81 1.97 1.50 -14.31
N THR A 82 2.80 2.50 -14.58
CA THR A 82 4.13 2.30 -15.16
C THR A 82 5.09 1.73 -14.11
N ALA A 83 5.08 2.32 -12.92
CA ALA A 83 5.91 1.88 -11.79
C ALA A 83 5.36 0.63 -11.09
N ASN A 84 4.09 0.28 -11.32
CA ASN A 84 3.34 -0.71 -10.54
C ASN A 84 3.40 -0.39 -9.03
N SER A 85 3.24 0.89 -8.69
CA SER A 85 3.20 1.38 -7.33
C SER A 85 2.16 2.47 -7.18
N PHE A 86 1.69 2.70 -5.96
CA PHE A 86 0.81 3.80 -5.62
C PHE A 86 1.31 4.50 -4.37
N THR A 87 1.04 5.79 -4.30
CA THR A 87 1.45 6.65 -3.20
C THR A 87 0.21 7.10 -2.43
N VAL A 88 0.30 7.03 -1.09
CA VAL A 88 -0.65 7.62 -0.16
C VAL A 88 0.03 8.79 0.53
N THR A 89 -0.63 9.94 0.58
CA THR A 89 -0.15 11.11 1.30
C THR A 89 -1.15 11.48 2.39
N LEU A 90 -0.68 11.74 3.60
CA LEU A 90 -1.47 12.29 4.71
C LEU A 90 -0.82 13.61 5.15
N SER A 91 -1.52 14.72 4.98
CA SER A 91 -1.03 16.05 5.35
C SER A 91 -1.29 16.38 6.82
N SER A 92 -0.47 17.26 7.39
CA SER A 92 -0.64 17.81 8.74
C SER A 92 -0.82 16.73 9.80
N VAL A 93 0.14 15.80 9.87
CA VAL A 93 0.07 14.63 10.75
C VAL A 93 -0.06 15.04 12.21
N THR A 94 -0.96 14.39 12.94
CA THR A 94 -1.20 14.57 14.38
C THR A 94 -0.80 13.31 15.16
N PRO A 95 -0.57 13.39 16.48
CA PRO A 95 -0.32 12.19 17.30
C PRO A 95 -1.44 11.13 17.21
N GLU A 96 -2.66 11.54 16.90
CA GLU A 96 -3.84 10.66 16.74
C GLU A 96 -3.79 9.80 15.47
N ASP A 97 -3.01 10.23 14.49
CA ASP A 97 -2.77 9.51 13.24
C ASP A 97 -1.81 8.33 13.43
N ALA A 98 -1.11 8.22 14.57
CA ALA A 98 -0.28 7.07 14.89
C ALA A 98 -1.10 5.76 14.92
N GLY A 99 -0.46 4.65 14.53
CA GLY A 99 -1.08 3.33 14.59
C GLY A 99 -0.73 2.41 13.44
N HIS A 100 -1.57 1.38 13.27
CA HIS A 100 -1.35 0.35 12.25
C HIS A 100 -2.27 0.58 11.06
N TYR A 101 -1.68 0.61 9.87
CA TYR A 101 -2.35 0.79 8.60
C TYR A 101 -2.05 -0.36 7.66
N ALA A 102 -2.81 -0.43 6.56
CA ALA A 102 -2.41 -1.22 5.42
C ALA A 102 -2.68 -0.48 4.11
N CYS A 103 -1.70 -0.58 3.22
CA CYS A 103 -1.91 -0.31 1.80
C CYS A 103 -2.20 -1.65 1.09
N GLY A 104 -3.10 -1.66 0.12
CA GLY A 104 -3.39 -2.91 -0.59
C GLY A 104 -4.15 -2.73 -1.88
N VAL A 105 -4.53 -3.87 -2.47
CA VAL A 105 -5.29 -3.96 -3.71
C VAL A 105 -6.63 -4.64 -3.47
N LYS A 106 -7.71 -4.06 -3.99
CA LYS A 106 -9.06 -4.62 -3.82
C LYS A 106 -9.34 -5.65 -4.91
N ARG A 107 -9.69 -6.87 -4.50
CA ARG A 107 -10.11 -7.96 -5.40
C ARG A 107 -11.62 -8.08 -5.33
N LYS A 108 -12.25 -8.45 -6.46
CA LYS A 108 -13.70 -8.61 -6.55
C LYS A 108 -14.23 -9.86 -5.79
N LEU A 109 -13.47 -10.96 -5.75
CA LEU A 109 -13.96 -12.28 -5.30
C LEU A 109 -13.12 -12.95 -4.19
N ARG A 110 -12.04 -12.34 -3.68
CA ARG A 110 -11.16 -12.96 -2.67
C ARG A 110 -10.66 -11.93 -1.65
N ARG A 111 -10.04 -12.40 -0.56
CA ARG A 111 -9.38 -11.53 0.44
C ARG A 111 -8.41 -10.58 -0.25
N ASN A 112 -8.51 -9.31 0.12
CA ASN A 112 -7.68 -8.24 -0.42
C ASN A 112 -6.24 -8.39 0.08
N PRO A 113 -5.25 -8.53 -0.82
CA PRO A 113 -3.85 -8.47 -0.43
C PRO A 113 -3.47 -7.06 -0.03
N GLY A 114 -2.65 -6.94 1.01
CA GLY A 114 -2.08 -5.67 1.45
C GLY A 114 -0.81 -5.88 2.26
N HIS A 115 -0.09 -4.77 2.46
CA HIS A 115 1.10 -4.69 3.27
C HIS A 115 0.78 -3.90 4.55
N SER A 116 1.26 -4.38 5.70
CA SER A 116 1.00 -3.72 6.99
C SER A 116 2.09 -2.68 7.27
N ILE A 117 1.68 -1.51 7.73
CA ILE A 117 2.57 -0.39 8.04
C ILE A 117 2.28 0.09 9.45
N LYS A 118 3.32 0.33 10.23
CA LYS A 118 3.24 1.05 11.50
C LYS A 118 3.61 2.52 11.26
N VAL A 119 2.75 3.45 11.67
CA VAL A 119 3.00 4.89 11.64
C VAL A 119 3.27 5.35 13.07
N MET A 120 4.37 6.07 13.27
CA MET A 120 4.83 6.59 14.56
C MET A 120 5.17 8.07 14.47
#